data_AF-A0A167XTP1-F1
#
_entry.id   AF-A0A167XTP1-F1
#
_cell.length_a   1.000
_cell.length_b   1.000
_cell.length_c   1.000
_cell.angle_alpha   90.00
_cell.angle_beta   90.00
_cell.angle_gamma   90.00
#
_symmetry.space_group_name_H-M   'P 1'
#
loop_
_entity.id
_entity.type
_entity.pdbx_description
1 polymer ?
#
loop_
_entity_poly.entity_id
_entity_poly.type
_entity_poly.pdbx_seq_one_letter_code
_entity_poly.pdbx_strand_id
1 'polypeptide(L)'
;MSATDSGLRLVLPVLISSAIGAFTGFAISWTRRLKWPLVCGAAWYLVGTVCLSSLQRDFAPVVFFLTLLPSSIGGGFQFPGSFMAILASSAQAEQAVVSSTLILWRSLGSVLGVAVSSLILQNALVYWLAFYVSGDRKDSVVEKVRSSVEAVVLLEQPYRDQVIEAYEASLRITFASLVLVAAASLALVSPIKMAKLSAKGSRRRDTK
;
A
#
# COMPACT_ATOMS: atom_id res chain seq x y z
N MET A 1 9.20 -11.67 -23.21
CA MET A 1 9.00 -10.28 -22.74
C MET A 1 10.36 -9.61 -22.67
N SER A 2 10.55 -8.46 -23.32
CA SER A 2 11.85 -7.76 -23.35
C SER A 2 12.14 -7.12 -21.98
N ALA A 3 13.40 -7.19 -21.53
CA ALA A 3 13.85 -6.58 -20.28
C ALA A 3 13.53 -5.06 -20.20
N THR A 4 13.47 -4.40 -21.35
CA THR A 4 13.15 -2.96 -21.47
C THR A 4 11.69 -2.65 -21.15
N ASP A 5 10.73 -3.48 -21.59
CA ASP A 5 9.30 -3.28 -21.30
C ASP A 5 8.99 -3.50 -19.82
N SER A 6 9.65 -4.48 -19.20
CA SER A 6 9.54 -4.74 -17.76
C SER A 6 10.18 -3.62 -16.94
N GLY A 7 11.32 -3.09 -17.39
CA GLY A 7 11.96 -1.93 -16.75
C GLY A 7 11.10 -0.67 -16.82
N LEU A 8 10.51 -0.37 -17.99
CA LEU A 8 9.67 0.81 -18.18
C LEU A 8 8.40 0.75 -17.31
N ARG A 9 7.80 -0.44 -17.17
CA ARG A 9 6.66 -0.69 -16.28
C ARG A 9 6.94 -0.40 -14.80
N LEU A 10 8.18 -0.59 -14.35
CA LEU A 10 8.58 -0.34 -12.96
C LEU A 10 8.98 1.12 -12.72
N VAL A 11 9.59 1.78 -13.72
CA VAL A 11 10.06 3.16 -13.59
C VAL A 11 8.90 4.16 -13.65
N LEU A 12 7.88 3.91 -14.48
CA LEU A 12 6.72 4.80 -14.62
C LEU A 12 6.01 5.11 -13.28
N PRO A 13 5.63 4.12 -12.44
CA PRO A 13 5.04 4.36 -11.12
C PRO A 13 5.93 5.20 -10.20
N VAL A 14 7.24 4.97 -10.24
CA VAL A 14 8.23 5.68 -9.40
C VAL A 14 8.35 7.14 -9.82
N LEU A 15 8.39 7.41 -11.12
CA LEU A 15 8.41 8.78 -11.66
C LEU A 15 7.14 9.55 -11.27
N ILE A 16 5.98 8.90 -11.38
CA ILE A 16 4.69 9.51 -11.03
C ILE A 16 4.64 9.80 -9.53
N SER A 17 5.00 8.83 -8.70
CA SER A 17 5.08 9.02 -7.24
C SER A 17 6.07 10.14 -6.87
N SER A 18 7.20 10.25 -7.57
CA SER A 18 8.21 11.29 -7.30
C SER A 18 7.72 12.68 -7.71
N ALA A 19 7.08 12.81 -8.88
CA ALA A 19 6.51 14.06 -9.34
C ALA A 19 5.41 14.57 -8.38
N ILE A 20 4.56 13.66 -7.91
CA ILE A 20 3.50 13.97 -6.94
C ILE A 20 4.09 14.29 -5.58
N GLY A 21 5.15 13.58 -5.16
CA GLY A 21 5.88 13.89 -3.95
C GLY A 21 6.47 15.30 -3.97
N ALA A 22 7.10 15.69 -5.07
CA ALA A 22 7.64 17.04 -5.27
C ALA A 22 6.53 18.09 -5.24
N PHE A 23 5.42 17.86 -5.97
CA PHE A 23 4.26 18.74 -5.96
C PHE A 23 3.67 18.88 -4.55
N THR A 24 3.57 17.78 -3.81
CA THR A 24 3.06 17.77 -2.44
C THR A 24 3.96 18.56 -1.50
N GLY A 25 5.29 18.38 -1.59
CA GLY A 25 6.25 19.15 -0.81
C GLY A 25 6.15 20.67 -1.08
N PHE A 26 6.01 21.05 -2.35
CA PHE A 26 5.79 22.43 -2.74
C PHE A 26 4.44 22.98 -2.23
N ALA A 27 3.35 22.22 -2.41
CA ALA A 27 2.02 22.57 -1.95
C ALA A 27 1.97 22.70 -0.41
N ILE A 28 2.65 21.85 0.35
CA ILE A 28 2.78 21.98 1.81
C ILE A 28 3.53 23.26 2.18
N SER A 29 4.63 23.54 1.48
CA SER A 29 5.43 24.75 1.72
C SER A 29 4.63 26.02 1.48
N TRP A 30 3.75 26.00 0.47
CA TRP A 30 2.90 27.14 0.12
C TRP A 30 1.66 27.26 1.01
N THR A 31 0.93 26.16 1.24
CA THR A 31 -0.33 26.15 1.99
C THR A 31 -0.14 26.10 3.50
N ARG A 32 1.02 25.64 3.98
CA ARG A 32 1.35 25.43 5.41
C ARG A 32 0.37 24.49 6.14
N ARG A 33 -0.38 23.68 5.41
CA ARG A 33 -1.39 22.77 5.95
C ARG A 33 -1.00 21.31 5.70
N LEU A 34 -0.76 20.59 6.78
CA LEU A 34 -0.34 19.18 6.74
C LEU A 34 -1.52 18.20 6.65
N LYS A 35 -2.75 18.66 6.92
CA LYS A 35 -3.94 17.79 6.96
C LYS A 35 -4.39 17.30 5.58
N TRP A 36 -4.35 18.17 4.58
CA TRP A 36 -4.85 17.86 3.23
C TRP A 36 -4.05 16.75 2.53
N PRO A 37 -2.70 16.79 2.52
CA PRO A 37 -1.88 15.73 1.93
C PRO A 37 -2.09 14.36 2.58
N LEU A 38 -2.19 14.30 3.91
CA LEU A 38 -2.40 13.04 4.64
C LEU A 38 -3.78 12.41 4.37
N VAL A 39 -4.83 13.22 4.29
CA VAL A 39 -6.18 12.74 3.96
C VAL A 39 -6.26 12.30 2.50
N CYS A 40 -5.69 13.08 1.57
CA CYS A 40 -5.67 12.71 0.16
C CYS A 40 -4.83 11.46 -0.09
N GLY A 41 -3.66 11.34 0.52
CA GLY A 41 -2.81 10.15 0.38
C GLY A 41 -3.52 8.88 0.85
N ALA A 42 -4.17 8.93 2.01
CA ALA A 42 -4.91 7.79 2.54
C ALA A 42 -6.20 7.46 1.76
N ALA A 43 -6.92 8.47 1.25
CA ALA A 43 -8.07 8.25 0.36
C ALA A 43 -7.64 7.58 -0.95
N TRP A 44 -6.51 8.01 -1.50
CA TRP A 44 -5.99 7.49 -2.76
C TRP A 44 -5.38 6.09 -2.62
N TYR A 45 -4.81 5.77 -1.46
CA TYR A 45 -4.45 4.40 -1.07
C TYR A 45 -5.68 3.48 -0.99
N LEU A 46 -6.79 3.97 -0.43
CA LEU A 46 -8.05 3.22 -0.41
C LEU A 46 -8.53 2.92 -1.84
N VAL A 47 -8.57 3.94 -2.69
CA VAL A 47 -8.95 3.79 -4.10
C VAL A 47 -8.03 2.79 -4.80
N GLY A 48 -6.71 2.91 -4.65
CA GLY A 48 -5.74 1.99 -5.23
C GLY A 48 -5.94 0.55 -4.78
N THR A 49 -6.21 0.35 -3.48
CA THR A 49 -6.47 -0.97 -2.92
C THR A 49 -7.77 -1.57 -3.48
N VAL A 50 -8.86 -0.81 -3.52
CA VAL A 50 -10.16 -1.25 -4.07
C VAL A 50 -10.05 -1.57 -5.57
N CYS A 51 -9.36 -0.72 -6.33
CA CYS A 51 -9.15 -0.97 -7.75
C CYS A 51 -8.31 -2.24 -7.96
N LEU A 52 -7.24 -2.45 -7.18
CA LEU A 52 -6.41 -3.67 -7.25
C LEU A 52 -7.22 -4.92 -6.89
N SER A 53 -8.12 -4.79 -5.92
CA SER A 53 -9.03 -5.86 -5.48
C SER A 53 -10.05 -6.26 -6.54
N SER A 54 -10.38 -5.33 -7.44
CA SER A 54 -11.36 -5.53 -8.51
C SER A 54 -10.73 -6.06 -9.81
N LEU A 55 -9.42 -6.33 -9.80
CA LEU A 55 -8.69 -6.70 -10.99
C LEU A 55 -8.91 -8.20 -11.33
N GLN A 56 -9.61 -8.46 -12.42
CA GLN A 56 -9.85 -9.78 -13.00
C GLN A 56 -8.81 -10.13 -14.09
N ARG A 57 -8.67 -11.43 -14.36
CA ARG A 57 -7.66 -12.02 -15.27
C ARG A 57 -7.71 -11.49 -16.70
N ASP A 58 -8.88 -11.08 -17.19
CA ASP A 58 -9.09 -10.69 -18.59
C ASP A 58 -8.89 -9.20 -18.87
N PHE A 59 -8.46 -8.40 -17.88
CA PHE A 59 -8.30 -6.97 -18.10
C PHE A 59 -7.06 -6.62 -18.92
N ALA A 60 -7.25 -5.68 -19.84
CA ALA A 60 -6.19 -5.14 -20.68
C ALA A 60 -5.03 -4.57 -19.84
N PRO A 61 -3.77 -4.63 -20.31
CA PRO A 61 -2.60 -4.13 -19.59
C PRO A 61 -2.71 -2.67 -19.12
N VAL A 62 -3.49 -1.86 -19.84
CA VAL A 62 -3.77 -0.45 -19.53
C VAL A 62 -4.56 -0.32 -18.23
N VAL A 63 -5.49 -1.24 -17.94
CA VAL A 63 -6.27 -1.26 -16.70
C VAL A 63 -5.35 -1.53 -15.51
N PHE A 64 -4.34 -2.38 -15.68
CA PHE A 64 -3.32 -2.68 -14.66
C PHE A 64 -2.48 -1.45 -14.29
N PHE A 65 -2.15 -0.61 -15.28
CA PHE A 65 -1.48 0.65 -15.03
C PHE A 65 -2.39 1.65 -14.31
N LEU A 66 -3.65 1.74 -14.72
CA LEU A 66 -4.66 2.61 -14.07
C LEU A 66 -4.94 2.22 -12.62
N THR A 67 -4.83 0.95 -12.24
CA THR A 67 -4.91 0.49 -10.84
C THR A 67 -3.68 0.81 -10.00
N LEU A 68 -2.49 0.83 -10.62
CA LEU A 68 -1.25 1.19 -9.95
C LEU A 68 -1.13 2.69 -9.68
N LEU A 69 -1.69 3.52 -10.56
CA LEU A 69 -1.62 4.97 -10.47
C LEU A 69 -2.10 5.51 -9.10
N PRO A 70 -3.29 5.12 -8.58
CA PRO A 70 -3.73 5.60 -7.29
C PRO A 70 -2.83 5.18 -6.13
N SER A 71 -2.31 3.97 -6.15
CA SER A 71 -1.36 3.52 -5.12
C SER A 71 -0.08 4.37 -5.12
N SER A 72 0.44 4.70 -6.31
CA SER A 72 1.63 5.56 -6.47
C SER A 72 1.37 7.02 -6.07
N ILE A 73 0.22 7.57 -6.45
CA ILE A 73 -0.19 8.92 -6.08
C ILE A 73 -0.36 9.02 -4.54
N GLY A 74 -0.95 8.00 -3.90
CA GLY A 74 -1.10 7.94 -2.45
C GLY A 74 0.25 7.95 -1.71
N GLY A 75 1.21 7.17 -2.19
CA GLY A 75 2.59 7.18 -1.69
C GLY A 75 3.27 8.55 -1.80
N GLY A 76 3.07 9.24 -2.93
CA GLY A 76 3.58 10.60 -3.17
C GLY A 76 3.03 11.65 -2.21
N PHE A 77 1.78 11.53 -1.76
CA PHE A 77 1.20 12.47 -0.80
C PHE A 77 1.61 12.19 0.66
N GLN A 78 1.68 10.91 1.04
CA GLN A 78 1.89 10.51 2.44
C GLN A 78 3.30 10.83 2.93
N PHE A 79 4.30 10.64 2.07
CA PHE A 79 5.72 10.72 2.44
C PHE A 79 6.18 12.14 2.80
N PRO A 80 5.99 13.15 1.92
CA PRO A 80 6.40 14.53 2.21
C PRO A 80 5.56 15.12 3.34
N GLY A 81 4.27 14.76 3.42
CA GLY A 81 3.38 15.19 4.49
C GLY A 81 3.85 14.76 5.88
N SER A 82 4.15 13.47 6.04
CA SER A 82 4.61 12.91 7.32
C SER A 82 5.98 13.44 7.72
N PHE A 83 6.90 13.56 6.75
CA PHE A 83 8.24 14.09 6.99
C PHE A 83 8.21 15.56 7.43
N MET A 84 7.42 16.39 6.74
CA MET A 84 7.25 17.80 7.10
C MET A 84 6.54 17.98 8.44
N ALA A 85 5.59 17.11 8.80
CA ALA A 85 4.93 17.15 10.11
C ALA A 85 5.93 16.98 11.24
N ILE A 86 6.82 15.99 11.11
CA ILE A 86 7.86 15.68 12.08
C ILE A 86 8.91 16.79 12.17
N LEU A 87 9.31 17.34 11.03
CA LEU A 87 10.25 18.46 11.00
C LEU A 87 9.67 19.69 11.68
N ALA A 88 8.37 19.93 11.53
CA ALA A 88 7.66 21.04 12.15
C ALA A 88 7.50 20.89 13.68
N SER A 89 7.40 19.66 14.17
CA SER A 89 7.18 19.35 15.59
C SER A 89 8.48 19.09 16.37
N SER A 90 9.64 19.09 15.71
CA SER A 90 10.94 18.78 16.33
C SER A 90 11.89 19.98 16.34
N ALA A 91 12.72 20.06 17.38
CA ALA A 91 13.82 21.02 17.43
C ALA A 91 14.93 20.62 16.45
N GLN A 92 15.65 21.59 15.89
CA GLN A 92 16.69 21.35 14.87
C GLN A 92 17.75 20.32 15.31
N ALA A 93 18.12 20.32 16.59
CA ALA A 93 19.09 19.36 17.15
C ALA A 93 18.59 17.91 17.16
N GLU A 94 17.26 17.71 17.26
CA GLU A 94 16.62 16.39 17.40
C GLU A 94 16.12 15.82 16.07
N GLN A 95 16.21 16.58 14.97
CA GLN A 95 15.63 16.19 13.67
C GLN A 95 16.21 14.89 13.13
N ALA A 96 17.50 14.63 13.34
CA ALA A 96 18.14 13.40 12.91
C ALA A 96 17.58 12.18 13.67
N VAL A 97 17.40 12.31 14.99
CA VAL A 97 16.86 11.24 15.84
C VAL A 97 15.41 10.94 15.45
N VAL A 98 14.56 11.96 15.39
CA VAL A 98 13.12 11.78 15.05
C VAL A 98 12.93 11.23 13.64
N SER A 99 13.76 11.66 12.67
CA SER A 99 13.72 11.14 11.29
C SER A 99 14.09 9.65 11.24
N SER A 100 15.15 9.25 11.95
CA SER A 100 15.55 7.84 12.04
C SER A 100 14.47 7.00 12.73
N THR A 101 13.87 7.49 13.81
CA THR A 101 12.75 6.82 14.49
C THR A 101 11.54 6.66 13.56
N LEU A 102 11.21 7.68 12.77
CA LEU A 102 10.13 7.60 11.79
C LEU A 102 10.39 6.51 10.74
N ILE A 103 11.61 6.46 10.19
CA ILE A 103 11.99 5.45 9.20
C ILE A 103 11.89 4.06 9.83
N LEU A 104 12.36 3.88 11.06
CA LEU A 104 12.26 2.62 11.79
C LEU A 104 10.81 2.17 11.97
N TRP A 105 9.94 3.07 12.44
CA TRP A 105 8.51 2.78 12.57
C TRP A 105 7.87 2.40 11.24
N ARG A 106 8.27 3.07 10.15
CA ARG A 106 7.75 2.80 8.81
C ARG A 106 8.21 1.45 8.27
N SER A 107 9.46 1.09 8.51
CA SER A 107 10.00 -0.22 8.17
C SER A 107 9.28 -1.34 8.94
N LEU A 108 9.05 -1.14 10.25
CA LEU A 108 8.27 -2.07 11.07
C LEU A 108 6.85 -2.22 10.54
N GLY A 109 6.16 -1.12 10.25
CA GLY A 109 4.82 -1.14 9.68
C GLY A 109 4.76 -1.89 8.34
N SER A 110 5.78 -1.73 7.48
CA SER A 110 5.88 -2.48 6.22
C SER A 110 6.04 -3.98 6.46
N VAL A 111 6.93 -4.38 7.36
CA VAL A 111 7.16 -5.80 7.68
C VAL A 111 5.92 -6.43 8.30
N LEU A 112 5.30 -5.75 9.26
CA LEU A 112 4.06 -6.20 9.90
C LEU A 112 2.91 -6.28 8.90
N GLY A 113 2.76 -5.27 8.02
CA GLY A 113 1.73 -5.27 6.99
C GLY A 113 1.85 -6.46 6.04
N VAL A 114 3.06 -6.75 5.57
CA VAL A 114 3.32 -7.92 4.70
C VAL A 114 3.08 -9.22 5.47
N ALA A 115 3.56 -9.34 6.70
CA ALA A 115 3.39 -10.54 7.52
C ALA A 115 1.92 -10.84 7.83
N VAL A 116 1.15 -9.83 8.25
CA VAL A 116 -0.29 -9.97 8.53
C VAL A 116 -1.07 -10.28 7.25
N SER A 117 -0.78 -9.59 6.14
CA SER A 117 -1.46 -9.87 4.87
C SER A 117 -1.18 -11.29 4.38
N SER A 118 0.07 -11.75 4.52
CA SER A 118 0.45 -13.13 4.20
C SER A 118 -0.25 -14.14 5.10
N LEU A 119 -0.35 -13.85 6.40
CA LEU A 119 -1.06 -14.70 7.35
C LEU A 119 -2.55 -14.82 6.99
N ILE A 120 -3.20 -13.69 6.65
CA ILE A 120 -4.61 -13.68 6.25
C ILE A 120 -4.81 -14.50 4.97
N LEU A 121 -3.97 -14.28 3.96
CA LEU A 121 -4.05 -15.00 2.69
C LEU A 121 -3.87 -16.50 2.89
N GLN A 122 -2.85 -16.91 3.66
CA GLN A 122 -2.57 -18.32 3.91
C GLN A 122 -3.69 -19.01 4.69
N ASN A 123 -4.24 -18.36 5.73
CA ASN A 123 -5.36 -18.92 6.49
C ASN A 123 -6.63 -19.01 5.64
N ALA A 124 -6.94 -17.97 4.86
CA ALA A 124 -8.07 -17.99 3.94
C ALA A 124 -7.89 -19.11 2.89
N LEU A 125 -6.68 -19.26 2.34
CA LEU A 125 -6.37 -20.28 1.34
C LEU A 125 -6.57 -21.69 1.88
N VAL A 126 -6.10 -21.98 3.10
CA VAL A 126 -6.32 -23.28 3.74
C VAL A 126 -7.80 -23.57 3.90
N TYR A 127 -8.58 -22.59 4.37
CA TYR A 127 -10.02 -22.73 4.54
C TYR A 127 -10.74 -23.01 3.22
N TRP A 128 -10.45 -22.22 2.17
CA TRP A 128 -11.11 -22.35 0.88
C TRP A 128 -10.65 -23.56 0.08
N LEU A 129 -9.38 -23.98 0.17
CA LEU A 129 -8.92 -25.25 -0.40
C LEU A 129 -9.67 -26.42 0.23
N ALA A 130 -9.86 -26.41 1.56
CA ALA A 130 -10.60 -27.46 2.24
C ALA A 130 -12.09 -27.49 1.83
N PHE A 131 -12.66 -26.35 1.45
CA PHE A 131 -14.05 -26.22 1.03
C PHE A 131 -14.28 -26.60 -0.44
N TYR A 132 -13.50 -26.05 -1.37
CA TYR A 132 -13.71 -26.24 -2.82
C TYR A 132 -13.07 -27.51 -3.37
N VAL A 133 -11.93 -27.94 -2.81
CA VAL A 133 -11.22 -29.12 -3.34
C VAL A 133 -11.88 -30.40 -2.83
N SER A 134 -12.41 -31.19 -3.77
CA SER A 134 -13.10 -32.45 -3.49
C SER A 134 -12.55 -33.57 -4.38
N GLY A 135 -12.31 -34.74 -3.79
CA GLY A 135 -11.85 -35.95 -4.48
C GLY A 135 -10.72 -36.68 -3.77
N ASP A 136 -10.38 -37.88 -4.24
CA ASP A 136 -9.44 -38.80 -3.58
C ASP A 136 -8.01 -38.24 -3.45
N ARG A 137 -7.62 -37.29 -4.32
CA ARG A 137 -6.29 -36.67 -4.31
C ARG A 137 -6.23 -35.33 -3.56
N LYS A 138 -7.29 -34.96 -2.83
CA LYS A 138 -7.42 -33.66 -2.14
C LYS A 138 -6.17 -33.26 -1.36
N ASP A 139 -5.71 -34.11 -0.46
CA ASP A 139 -4.60 -33.76 0.44
C ASP A 139 -3.29 -33.50 -0.33
N SER A 140 -3.01 -34.32 -1.35
CA SER A 140 -1.84 -34.16 -2.21
C SER A 140 -1.90 -32.90 -3.09
N VAL A 141 -3.10 -32.51 -3.52
CA VAL A 141 -3.34 -31.28 -4.28
C VAL A 141 -3.16 -30.07 -3.37
N VAL A 142 -3.74 -30.11 -2.17
CA VAL A 142 -3.64 -29.05 -1.17
C VAL A 142 -2.18 -28.80 -0.79
N GLU A 143 -1.40 -29.85 -0.53
CA GLU A 143 0.01 -29.74 -0.19
C GLU A 143 0.86 -29.15 -1.34
N LYS A 144 0.65 -29.62 -2.57
CA LYS A 144 1.34 -29.09 -3.76
C LYS A 144 1.05 -27.61 -3.98
N VAL A 145 -0.21 -27.21 -3.86
CA VAL A 145 -0.63 -25.84 -4.09
C VAL A 145 -0.13 -24.90 -2.99
N ARG A 146 -0.08 -25.39 -1.74
CA ARG A 146 0.49 -24.62 -0.62
C ARG A 146 1.99 -24.41 -0.73
N SER A 147 2.72 -25.36 -1.31
CA SER A 147 4.16 -25.24 -1.52
C SER A 147 4.53 -24.37 -2.73
N SER A 148 3.69 -24.37 -3.78
CA SER A 148 3.90 -23.49 -4.92
C SER A 148 2.59 -23.11 -5.61
N VAL A 149 2.36 -21.80 -5.77
CA VAL A 149 1.28 -21.25 -6.59
C VAL A 149 1.45 -21.64 -8.07
N GLU A 150 2.67 -21.85 -8.54
CA GLU A 150 2.94 -22.25 -9.92
C GLU A 150 2.48 -23.69 -10.19
N ALA A 151 2.44 -24.53 -9.14
CA ALA A 151 1.93 -25.88 -9.25
C ALA A 151 0.49 -25.91 -9.77
N VAL A 152 -0.30 -24.86 -9.50
CA VAL A 152 -1.70 -24.70 -9.97
C VAL A 152 -1.82 -24.86 -11.49
N VAL A 153 -0.83 -24.43 -12.26
CA VAL A 153 -0.86 -24.51 -13.73
C VAL A 153 -0.71 -25.96 -14.22
N LEU A 154 -0.06 -26.81 -13.42
CA LEU A 154 0.24 -28.20 -13.74
C LEU A 154 -0.84 -29.18 -13.25
N LEU A 155 -1.91 -28.70 -12.61
CA LEU A 155 -3.00 -29.57 -12.17
C LEU A 155 -3.92 -29.97 -13.31
N GLU A 156 -4.35 -31.23 -13.28
CA GLU A 156 -5.41 -31.76 -14.13
C GLU A 156 -6.77 -31.19 -13.71
N GLN A 157 -7.66 -31.03 -14.70
CA GLN A 157 -9.09 -30.79 -14.45
C GLN A 157 -9.69 -32.01 -13.72
N PRO A 158 -10.62 -31.85 -12.74
CA PRO A 158 -11.29 -30.61 -12.30
C PRO A 158 -10.59 -29.87 -11.14
N TYR A 159 -9.48 -30.42 -10.61
CA TYR A 159 -8.79 -29.86 -9.43
C TYR A 159 -8.24 -28.46 -9.68
N ARG A 160 -7.83 -28.17 -10.93
CA ARG A 160 -7.33 -26.86 -11.33
C ARG A 160 -8.36 -25.75 -11.09
N ASP A 161 -9.59 -25.94 -11.54
CA ASP A 161 -10.64 -24.92 -11.43
C ASP A 161 -11.06 -24.72 -9.96
N GLN A 162 -11.20 -25.81 -9.20
CA GLN A 162 -11.48 -25.76 -7.76
C GLN A 162 -10.41 -24.97 -6.98
N VAL A 163 -9.13 -25.19 -7.32
CA VAL A 163 -8.02 -24.47 -6.69
C VAL A 163 -8.02 -23.00 -7.08
N ILE A 164 -8.31 -22.68 -8.35
CA ILE A 164 -8.42 -21.30 -8.82
C ILE A 164 -9.53 -20.55 -8.08
N GLU A 165 -10.71 -21.15 -7.93
CA GLU A 165 -11.82 -20.56 -7.16
C GLU A 165 -11.44 -20.31 -5.70
N ALA A 166 -10.74 -21.26 -5.07
CA ALA A 166 -10.25 -21.09 -3.71
C ALA A 166 -9.22 -19.95 -3.58
N TYR A 167 -8.31 -19.79 -4.54
CA TYR A 167 -7.40 -18.64 -4.57
C TYR A 167 -8.13 -17.32 -4.75
N GLU A 168 -9.11 -17.27 -5.66
CA GLU A 168 -9.90 -16.06 -5.89
C GLU A 168 -10.63 -15.64 -4.61
N ALA A 169 -11.29 -16.58 -3.93
CA ALA A 169 -11.97 -16.32 -2.66
C ALA A 169 -11.01 -15.85 -1.57
N SER A 170 -9.81 -16.44 -1.49
CA SER A 170 -8.77 -16.07 -0.52
C SER A 170 -8.19 -14.68 -0.77
N LEU A 171 -7.97 -14.34 -2.03
CA LEU A 171 -7.52 -13.01 -2.44
C LEU A 171 -8.57 -11.95 -2.12
N ARG A 172 -9.86 -12.23 -2.37
CA ARG A 172 -10.96 -11.31 -2.01
C ARG A 172 -10.98 -10.99 -0.51
N ILE A 173 -10.80 -11.98 0.37
CA ILE A 173 -10.71 -11.75 1.83
C ILE A 173 -9.48 -10.90 2.18
N THR A 174 -8.33 -11.23 1.59
CA THR A 174 -7.08 -10.51 1.84
C THR A 174 -7.21 -9.04 1.44
N PHE A 175 -7.76 -8.79 0.26
CA PHE A 175 -8.05 -7.45 -0.22
C PHE A 175 -9.06 -6.69 0.63
N ALA A 176 -10.15 -7.34 1.05
CA ALA A 176 -11.11 -6.73 1.98
C ALA A 176 -10.45 -6.31 3.30
N SER A 177 -9.52 -7.12 3.82
CA SER A 177 -8.77 -6.78 5.04
C SER A 177 -7.88 -5.54 4.85
N LEU A 178 -7.25 -5.39 3.68
CA LEU A 178 -6.44 -4.22 3.34
C LEU A 178 -7.30 -2.95 3.26
N VAL A 179 -8.50 -3.05 2.69
CA VAL A 179 -9.48 -1.95 2.65
C VAL A 179 -9.88 -1.54 4.06
N LEU A 180 -10.15 -2.49 4.96
CA LEU A 180 -10.47 -2.21 6.36
C LEU A 180 -9.32 -1.48 7.08
N VAL A 181 -8.07 -1.92 6.88
CA VAL A 181 -6.89 -1.27 7.47
C VAL A 181 -6.72 0.16 6.93
N ALA A 182 -6.92 0.36 5.62
CA ALA A 182 -6.84 1.68 5.00
C ALA A 182 -7.96 2.61 5.50
N ALA A 183 -9.18 2.10 5.66
CA ALA A 183 -10.30 2.84 6.23
C ALA A 183 -10.06 3.19 7.71
N ALA A 184 -9.52 2.27 8.51
CA ALA A 184 -9.15 2.52 9.90
C ALA A 184 -8.06 3.60 10.01
N SER A 185 -7.06 3.57 9.11
CA SER A 185 -6.04 4.62 9.02
C SER A 185 -6.65 6.00 8.73
N LEU A 186 -7.59 6.09 7.78
CA LEU A 186 -8.33 7.33 7.51
C LEU A 186 -9.15 7.80 8.71
N ALA A 187 -9.85 6.88 9.38
CA ALA A 187 -10.64 7.18 10.56
C ALA A 187 -9.77 7.69 11.70
N LEU A 188 -8.55 7.19 11.86
CA LEU A 188 -7.57 7.69 12.83
C LEU A 188 -7.03 9.08 12.46
N VAL A 189 -6.77 9.34 11.18
CA VAL A 189 -6.20 10.62 10.71
C VAL A 189 -7.24 11.74 10.68
N SER A 190 -8.50 11.43 10.39
CA SER A 190 -9.64 12.36 10.34
C SER A 190 -9.77 13.29 11.57
N PRO A 191 -9.81 12.78 12.82
CA PRO A 191 -9.98 13.59 14.03
C PRO A 191 -8.70 14.32 14.47
N ILE A 192 -7.53 13.96 13.94
CA ILE A 192 -6.27 14.62 14.35
C ILE A 192 -6.29 16.08 13.89
N LYS A 193 -6.36 17.00 14.87
CA LYS A 193 -6.13 18.43 14.66
C LYS A 193 -4.63 18.66 14.52
N MET A 194 -4.09 18.52 13.31
CA MET A 194 -2.71 18.88 13.04
C MET A 194 -2.51 20.40 13.15
N ALA A 195 -1.45 20.79 13.88
CA ALA A 195 -1.04 22.19 14.02
C ALA A 195 -0.76 22.80 12.65
N LYS A 196 -1.18 24.05 12.43
CA LYS A 196 -0.75 24.84 11.28
C LYS A 196 0.75 25.09 11.44
N LEU A 197 1.53 24.90 10.38
CA LEU A 197 2.94 25.31 10.36
C LEU A 197 2.99 26.81 10.68
N SER A 198 3.46 27.16 11.88
CA SER A 198 3.63 28.55 12.29
C SER A 198 4.65 29.21 11.36
N ALA A 199 4.33 30.40 10.89
CA ALA A 199 5.20 31.18 10.02
C ALA A 199 6.51 31.47 10.79
N LYS A 200 7.62 30.85 10.39
CA LYS A 200 8.95 31.32 10.82
C LYS A 200 9.20 32.65 10.13
N GLY A 201 8.75 33.71 10.80
CA GLY A 201 8.73 35.08 10.30
C GLY A 201 8.60 36.09 11.43
N SER A 202 9.27 35.87 12.57
CA SER A 202 9.68 36.94 13.49
C SER A 202 10.78 36.43 14.41
N ARG A 203 12.01 36.38 13.90
CA ARG A 203 13.20 36.50 14.75
C ARG A 203 14.26 37.26 13.97
N ARG A 204 13.92 38.51 13.66
CA ARG A 204 14.89 39.54 13.32
C ARG A 204 14.63 40.70 14.28
N ARG A 205 15.66 41.02 15.05
CA ARG A 205 15.87 42.27 15.79
C ARG A 205 15.32 42.32 17.23
N ASP A 206 16.16 41.91 18.16
CA ASP A 206 16.56 42.69 19.35
C ASP A 206 18.10 42.51 19.40
N THR A 207 18.95 43.40 18.89
CA THR A 207 19.52 44.59 19.59
C THR A 207 19.46 44.41 21.11
N LYS A 208 20.56 44.10 21.80
CA LYS A 208 21.84 44.81 21.86
C LYS A 208 22.94 43.87 22.32
#